data_AF-A0A4U5MTG7-F1
#
_entry.id   AF-A0A4U5MTG7-F1
#
_cell.length_a   1.000
_cell.length_b   1.000
_cell.length_c   1.000
_cell.angle_alpha   90.00
_cell.angle_beta   90.00
_cell.angle_gamma   90.00
#
_symmetry.space_group_name_H-M   'P 1'
#
loop_
_entity.id
_entity.type
_entity.pdbx_description
1 polymer ?
#
loop_
_entity_poly.entity_id
_entity_poly.type
_entity_poly.pdbx_seq_one_letter_code
_entity_poly.pdbx_strand_id
1 'polypeptide(L)'
;MFPGYLMVMLTIYSVVFTIGFIGNLWVIISLVRILYRTWSPLNSIFQHISLYILSLSIVDLLVSGGLRILRKFRLRKRLKRRLNKKPASIKKRLLIQQGWENRRPGDYPGVIKFFL
;
A
#
# COMPACT_ATOMS: atom_id res chain seq x y z
N MET A 1 9.02 18.81 -17.82
CA MET A 1 9.71 18.19 -16.66
C MET A 1 10.40 16.93 -17.15
N PHE A 2 11.73 16.85 -17.05
CA PHE A 2 12.49 15.70 -17.55
C PHE A 2 12.16 14.43 -16.75
N PRO A 3 11.88 13.29 -17.40
CA PRO A 3 11.53 12.04 -16.72
C PRO A 3 12.68 11.51 -15.84
N GLY A 4 13.94 11.82 -16.18
CA GLY A 4 15.12 11.45 -15.37
C GLY A 4 15.12 12.08 -13.98
N TYR A 5 14.67 13.33 -13.85
CA TYR A 5 14.61 14.03 -12.56
C TYR A 5 13.65 13.36 -11.57
N LEU A 6 12.51 12.86 -12.06
CA LEU A 6 11.53 12.16 -11.23
C LEU A 6 12.06 10.82 -10.71
N MET A 7 12.83 10.09 -11.53
CA MET A 7 13.47 8.83 -11.14
C MET A 7 14.52 9.07 -10.05
N VAL A 8 15.41 10.05 -10.24
CA VAL A 8 16.45 10.39 -9.26
C VAL A 8 15.84 10.82 -7.92
N MET A 9 14.83 11.69 -7.94
CA MET A 9 14.12 12.10 -6.73
C MET A 9 13.47 10.91 -6.03
N LEU A 10 12.81 10.01 -6.76
CA LEU A 10 12.18 8.82 -6.18
C LEU A 10 13.21 7.91 -5.48
N THR A 11 14.38 7.71 -6.10
CA THR A 11 15.45 6.89 -5.55
C THR A 11 16.00 7.50 -4.26
N ILE A 12 16.30 8.80 -4.25
CA ILE A 12 16.80 9.51 -3.06
C ILE A 12 15.78 9.39 -1.92
N TYR A 13 14.51 9.68 -2.20
CA TYR A 13 13.45 9.55 -1.19
C TYR A 13 13.28 8.11 -0.69
N SER A 14 13.46 7.11 -1.56
CA SER A 14 13.38 5.71 -1.15
C SER A 14 14.51 5.31 -0.21
N VAL A 15 15.74 5.76 -0.50
CA VAL A 15 16.92 5.47 0.32
C VAL A 15 16.82 6.12 1.69
N VAL A 16 16.50 7.43 1.74
CA VAL A 16 16.30 8.16 3.00
C VAL A 16 15.18 7.51 3.82
N PHE A 17 14.10 7.08 3.16
CA PHE A 17 13.03 6.36 3.83
C PHE A 17 13.50 5.04 4.44
N THR A 18 14.26 4.23 3.71
CA THR A 18 14.74 2.94 4.23
C THR A 18 15.69 3.11 5.40
N ILE A 19 16.58 4.10 5.34
CA ILE A 19 17.53 4.39 6.43
C ILE A 19 16.77 4.87 7.67
N GLY A 20 15.82 5.80 7.52
CA GLY A 20 14.99 6.27 8.64
C GLY A 20 14.14 5.15 9.25
N PHE A 21 13.56 4.28 8.40
CA PHE A 21 12.78 3.13 8.87
C PHE A 21 13.63 2.14 9.67
N ILE A 22 14.80 1.76 9.15
CA ILE A 22 15.71 0.82 9.83
C ILE A 22 16.25 1.43 11.12
N GLY A 23 16.65 2.70 11.10
CA GLY A 23 17.14 3.43 12.28
C GLY A 23 16.11 3.48 13.40
N ASN A 24 14.87 3.88 13.09
CA ASN A 24 13.80 3.94 14.08
C ASN A 24 13.42 2.55 14.62
N LEU A 25 13.41 1.52 13.76
CA LEU A 25 13.16 0.15 14.18
C LEU A 25 14.25 -0.33 15.15
N TRP A 26 15.52 -0.04 14.84
CA TRP A 26 16.66 -0.38 15.68
C TRP A 26 16.61 0.30 17.05
N VAL A 27 16.27 1.60 17.08
CA VAL A 27 16.10 2.38 18.32
C VAL A 27 15.00 1.76 19.19
N ILE A 28 13.85 1.42 18.60
CA ILE A 28 12.75 0.79 19.33
C ILE A 28 13.18 -0.57 19.90
N ILE A 29 13.80 -1.44 19.11
CA ILE A 29 14.26 -2.76 19.58
C ILE A 29 15.28 -2.60 20.71
N SER A 30 16.22 -1.65 20.58
CA SER A 30 17.24 -1.37 21.59
C SER A 30 16.61 -0.86 22.88
N LEU A 31 15.70 0.13 22.80
CA LEU A 31 15.02 0.68 23.96
C LEU A 31 14.13 -0.36 24.64
N VAL A 32 13.35 -1.14 23.88
CA VAL A 32 12.48 -2.19 24.43
C VAL A 32 13.32 -3.26 25.12
N ARG A 33 14.45 -3.67 24.53
CA ARG A 33 15.35 -4.66 25.13
C ARG A 33 15.99 -4.15 26.43
N ILE A 34 16.41 -2.88 26.46
CA ILE A 34 16.94 -2.26 27.68
C ILE A 34 15.83 -2.17 28.72
N LEU A 35 14.67 -1.64 28.37
CA LEU A 35 13.53 -1.46 29.29
C LEU A 35 13.06 -2.80 29.87
N TYR A 36 13.02 -3.86 29.07
CA TYR A 36 12.67 -5.20 29.54
C TYR A 36 13.73 -5.81 30.47
N ARG A 37 15.02 -5.57 30.19
CA ARG A 37 16.13 -6.10 31.00
C ARG A 37 16.36 -5.32 32.29
N THR A 38 16.05 -4.02 32.30
CA THR A 38 16.14 -3.11 33.46
C THR A 38 14.78 -2.86 34.10
N TRP A 39 13.88 -3.85 34.10
CA TRP A 39 12.59 -3.80 34.83
C TRP A 39 12.77 -3.89 36.37
N SER A 40 13.89 -3.39 36.87
CA SER A 40 14.26 -3.17 38.27
C SER A 40 14.32 -1.64 38.50
N PRO A 41 14.24 -1.13 39.74
CA PRO A 41 13.85 0.25 40.03
C PRO A 41 14.98 1.24 39.73
N LEU A 42 15.27 1.48 38.46
CA LEU A 42 15.99 2.68 38.03
C LEU A 42 15.03 3.86 38.03
N ASN A 43 15.57 5.02 38.40
CA ASN A 43 14.89 6.31 38.53
C ASN A 43 13.76 6.50 37.50
N SER A 44 12.57 6.87 38.00
CA SER A 44 11.37 7.20 37.22
C SER A 44 11.65 8.16 36.05
N ILE A 45 12.62 9.05 36.21
CA ILE A 45 13.10 9.98 35.18
C ILE A 45 13.60 9.25 33.93
N PHE A 46 14.39 8.18 34.09
CA PHE A 46 14.96 7.42 32.97
C PHE A 46 13.87 6.67 32.20
N GLN A 47 12.85 6.20 32.93
CA GLN A 47 11.68 5.53 32.36
C GLN A 47 10.85 6.51 31.53
N HIS A 48 10.64 7.74 32.01
CA HIS A 48 9.95 8.79 31.25
C HIS A 48 10.67 9.20 29.96
N ILE A 49 12.00 9.38 30.02
CA ILE A 49 12.81 9.72 28.84
C ILE A 49 12.77 8.57 27.82
N SER A 50 12.86 7.33 28.28
CA SER A 50 12.79 6.15 27.40
C SER A 50 11.42 6.03 26.73
N LEU A 51 10.32 6.23 27.47
CA LEU A 51 8.96 6.27 26.92
C LEU A 51 8.77 7.41 25.91
N TYR A 52 9.36 8.58 26.17
CA TYR A 52 9.33 9.71 25.25
C TYR A 52 10.03 9.37 23.92
N ILE A 53 11.24 8.82 23.97
CA ILE A 53 12.01 8.41 22.77
C ILE A 53 11.28 7.28 22.02
N LEU A 54 10.68 6.33 22.74
CA LEU A 54 9.90 5.25 22.16
C LEU A 54 8.66 5.78 21.41
N SER A 55 7.89 6.67 22.05
CA SER A 55 6.71 7.28 21.43
C SER A 55 7.06 8.14 20.22
N LEU A 56 8.15 8.91 20.28
CA LEU A 56 8.64 9.69 19.14
C LEU A 56 9.00 8.79 17.95
N SER A 57 9.70 7.68 18.21
CA SER A 57 10.08 6.70 17.17
C SER A 57 8.87 5.99 16.56
N ILE A 58 7.84 5.69 17.36
CA ILE A 58 6.57 5.12 16.89
C ILE A 58 5.83 6.12 16.00
N VAL A 59 5.75 7.39 16.40
CA VAL A 59 5.12 8.45 15.60
C VAL A 59 5.84 8.62 14.26
N ASP A 60 7.17 8.60 14.25
CA ASP A 60 7.95 8.74 13.01
C ASP A 60 7.76 7.55 12.05
N LEU A 61 7.67 6.33 12.59
CA LEU A 61 7.26 5.15 11.83
C LEU A 61 5.82 5.26 11.30
N LEU A 62 4.90 5.83 12.09
CA LEU A 62 3.50 6.01 11.71
C LEU A 62 3.35 7.04 10.59
N VAL A 63 4.09 8.15 10.65
CA VAL A 63 4.12 9.19 9.61
C VAL A 63 4.73 8.61 8.33
N SER A 64 5.86 7.92 8.45
CA SER A 64 6.51 7.23 7.33
C SER A 64 5.60 6.17 6.69
N GLY A 65 4.91 5.35 7.47
CA GLY A 65 3.96 4.34 6.98
C GLY A 65 2.66 4.93 6.41
N GLY A 66 2.12 5.94 7.09
CA GLY A 66 0.91 6.66 6.69
C GLY A 66 1.05 7.34 5.33
N LEU A 67 2.23 7.88 5.02
CA LEU A 67 2.52 8.46 3.70
C LEU A 67 2.43 7.42 2.58
N ARG A 68 2.90 6.18 2.82
CA ARG A 68 2.81 5.05 1.86
C ARG A 68 1.36 4.61 1.65
N ILE A 69 0.58 4.49 2.72
CA ILE A 69 -0.83 4.08 2.67
C ILE A 69 -1.68 5.16 1.98
N LEU A 70 -1.46 6.43 2.30
CA LEU A 70 -2.15 7.56 1.67
C LEU A 70 -1.85 7.65 0.17
N ARG A 71 -0.59 7.42 -0.25
CA ARG A 71 -0.23 7.32 -1.68
C ARG A 71 -0.98 6.19 -2.36
N LYS A 72 -1.01 4.99 -1.77
CA LYS A 72 -1.69 3.81 -2.33
C LYS A 72 -3.21 4.01 -2.41
N PHE A 73 -3.81 4.60 -1.38
CA PHE A 73 -5.23 4.90 -1.32
C PHE A 73 -5.63 5.96 -2.36
N ARG A 74 -4.83 7.04 -2.48
CA ARG A 74 -5.02 8.09 -3.50
C ARG A 74 -4.89 7.52 -4.91
N LEU A 75 -3.96 6.57 -5.13
CA LEU A 75 -3.81 5.87 -6.42
C LEU A 75 -5.02 4.98 -6.73
N ARG A 76 -5.48 4.17 -5.77
CA ARG A 76 -6.68 3.32 -5.92
C ARG A 76 -7.91 4.16 -6.24
N LYS A 77 -8.08 5.30 -5.56
CA LYS A 77 -9.21 6.22 -5.79
C LYS A 77 -9.17 6.83 -7.20
N ARG A 78 -7.97 7.14 -7.73
CA ARG A 78 -7.80 7.60 -9.13
C ARG A 78 -8.05 6.50 -10.16
N LEU A 79 -7.57 5.27 -9.89
CA LEU A 79 -7.79 4.12 -10.78
C LEU A 79 -9.28 3.79 -10.91
N LYS A 80 -10.02 3.81 -9.79
CA LYS A 80 -11.46 3.53 -9.76
C LYS A 80 -12.26 4.57 -10.55
N ARG A 81 -11.84 5.84 -10.56
CA ARG A 81 -12.46 6.89 -11.40
C ARG A 81 -12.19 6.67 -12.89
N ARG A 82 -10.99 6.22 -13.27
CA ARG A 82 -10.68 5.89 -14.67
C ARG A 82 -11.43 4.64 -15.15
N LEU A 83 -11.64 3.66 -14.27
CA LEU A 83 -12.42 2.47 -14.58
C LEU A 83 -13.91 2.79 -14.81
N ASN A 84 -14.47 3.70 -13.99
CA ASN A 84 -15.88 4.09 -14.10
C ASN A 84 -16.17 5.06 -15.27
N LYS A 85 -15.13 5.68 -15.85
CA LYS A 85 -15.22 6.51 -17.06
C LYS A 85 -15.01 5.73 -18.36
N LYS A 86 -14.88 4.40 -18.33
CA LYS A 86 -14.81 3.60 -19.56
C LYS A 86 -16.12 3.76 -20.37
N PRO A 87 -16.04 3.99 -21.69
CA PRO A 87 -17.22 4.19 -22.52
C PRO A 87 -18.13 2.95 -22.47
N ALA A 88 -19.45 3.18 -22.52
CA ALA A 88 -20.48 2.15 -22.39
C ALA A 88 -20.33 0.98 -23.39
N SER A 89 -19.61 1.21 -24.50
CA SER A 89 -19.26 0.20 -25.50
C SER A 89 -18.37 -0.92 -24.95
N ILE A 90 -17.44 -0.62 -24.04
CA ILE A 90 -16.55 -1.64 -23.44
C ILE A 90 -17.29 -2.41 -22.33
N LYS A 91 -18.20 -1.75 -21.62
CA LYS A 91 -19.02 -2.37 -20.58
C LYS A 91 -19.99 -3.40 -21.17
N LYS A 92 -20.57 -3.10 -22.34
CA LYS A 92 -21.39 -4.07 -23.11
C LYS A 92 -20.57 -5.28 -23.58
N ARG A 93 -19.34 -5.10 -24.08
CA ARG A 93 -18.49 -6.23 -24.50
C ARG A 93 -18.11 -7.16 -23.35
N LEU A 94 -17.83 -6.61 -22.16
CA LEU A 94 -17.51 -7.41 -20.97
C LEU A 94 -18.72 -8.18 -20.42
N LEU A 95 -19.92 -7.57 -20.45
CA LEU A 95 -21.16 -8.27 -20.07
C LEU A 95 -21.54 -9.37 -21.07
N ILE A 96 -21.26 -9.16 -22.37
CA ILE A 96 -21.43 -10.21 -23.38
C ILE A 96 -20.42 -11.34 -23.12
N GLN A 97 -19.14 -11.06 -22.91
CA GLN A 97 -18.16 -12.12 -22.60
C GLN A 97 -18.52 -12.91 -21.34
N GLN A 98 -18.89 -12.24 -20.25
CA GLN A 98 -19.29 -12.94 -19.01
C GLN A 98 -20.63 -13.69 -19.15
N GLY A 99 -21.53 -13.25 -20.05
CA GLY A 99 -22.77 -13.95 -20.37
C GLY A 99 -22.61 -15.14 -21.33
N TRP A 100 -21.50 -15.22 -22.07
CA TRP A 100 -21.15 -16.37 -22.90
C TRP A 100 -20.41 -17.45 -22.10
N GLU A 101 -19.58 -17.05 -21.14
CA GLU A 101 -18.81 -17.98 -20.31
C GLU A 101 -19.65 -18.70 -19.23
N ASN A 102 -20.84 -18.18 -18.91
CA ASN A 102 -21.75 -18.75 -17.91
C ASN A 102 -22.92 -19.57 -18.50
N ARG A 103 -22.90 -19.86 -19.82
CA ARG A 103 -23.86 -20.80 -20.43
C ARG A 103 -23.28 -22.21 -20.41
N ARG A 104 -24.03 -23.15 -19.81
CA ARG A 104 -23.69 -24.57 -19.81
C ARG A 104 -23.64 -25.12 -21.24
N PRO A 105 -22.68 -25.98 -21.58
CA PRO A 105 -22.59 -26.63 -22.89
C PRO A 105 -23.81 -27.55 -23.06
N GLY A 106 -24.80 -27.11 -23.83
CA GLY A 106 -26.04 -27.87 -24.04
C GLY A 106 -27.24 -27.03 -24.49
N ASP A 107 -27.18 -25.71 -24.36
CA ASP A 107 -28.30 -24.83 -24.73
C ASP A 107 -27.94 -23.97 -25.96
N TYR A 108 -27.93 -24.61 -27.14
CA TYR A 108 -27.84 -23.94 -28.43
C TYR A 108 -29.21 -24.00 -29.13
N PRO A 109 -30.00 -22.92 -29.16
CA PRO A 109 -31.08 -22.81 -30.11
C PRO A 109 -30.48 -22.46 -31.49
N GLY A 110 -30.38 -23.46 -32.36
CA GLY A 110 -30.57 -23.30 -33.81
C GLY A 110 -29.73 -22.26 -34.56
N VAL A 111 -28.40 -22.28 -34.42
CA VAL A 111 -27.51 -21.57 -35.37
C VAL A 111 -26.67 -22.58 -36.16
N ILE A 112 -27.35 -23.47 -36.89
CA ILE A 112 -26.78 -24.19 -38.04
C ILE A 112 -27.69 -23.89 -39.24
N LYS A 113 -27.64 -22.65 -39.72
CA LYS A 113 -28.12 -22.26 -41.06
C LYS A 113 -27.39 -21.00 -41.49
N PHE A 114 -26.09 -21.08 -41.73
CA PHE A 114 -25.39 -20.04 -42.51
C PHE A 114 -24.11 -20.53 -43.21
N PHE A 115 -23.87 -21.84 -43.26
CA PHE A 115 -22.78 -22.43 -44.05
C PHE A 115 -23.26 -23.73 -44.72
N LEU A 116 -24.23 -23.59 -45.63
CA LEU A 116 -24.42 -24.44 -46.80
C LEU A 116 -25.40 -23.74 -47.75
#